data_AF-A0A969V5B7-F1
#
_entry.id   AF-A0A969V5B7-F1
#
_cell.length_a   1.000
_cell.length_b   1.000
_cell.length_c   1.000
_cell.angle_alpha   90.00
_cell.angle_beta   90.00
_cell.angle_gamma   90.00
#
_symmetry.space_group_name_H-M   'P 1'
#
loop_
_entity.id
_entity.type
_entity.pdbx_description
1 polymer ?
#
loop_
_entity_poly.entity_id
_entity_poly.type
_entity_poly.pdbx_seq_one_letter_code
_entity_poly.pdbx_strand_id
1 'polypeptide(L)'
;MSDRLNINDAYSILGLKPGASPREVKQAYRKLVKIWHPDRFSHPQKKQEAEEKIKQINEAYNKLKSDLPSSAHPPSQTKQTNIYTNRSNAELFYNWGAENAKSGRYEEALADFTHAIRLNPDYIDAYKYRGFICSQLGYEYRATSDLNKAAQMEEKLKNKQAHSASPSSRPSRTSRRKSKQSLLKRFLQWLKHLLRSL
;
A
#
# COMPACT_ATOMS: atom_id res chain seq x y z
N MET A 1 10.96 -1.55 34.54
CA MET A 1 10.94 -3.00 34.28
C MET A 1 10.19 -3.18 32.97
N SER A 2 10.88 -3.49 31.88
CA SER A 2 10.26 -3.58 30.56
C SER A 2 9.46 -4.88 30.50
N ASP A 3 8.14 -4.78 30.72
CA ASP A 3 7.18 -5.87 30.55
C ASP A 3 7.24 -6.35 29.09
N ARG A 4 8.11 -7.33 28.84
CA ARG A 4 8.19 -8.00 27.55
C ARG A 4 6.90 -8.81 27.40
N LEU A 5 6.05 -8.38 26.49
CA LEU A 5 4.78 -9.01 26.13
C LEU A 5 4.95 -10.54 25.97
N ASN A 6 4.28 -11.31 26.83
CA ASN A 6 4.40 -12.76 26.86
C ASN A 6 3.66 -13.39 25.66
N ILE A 7 4.08 -14.57 25.22
CA ILE A 7 3.41 -15.35 24.16
C ILE A 7 1.92 -15.58 24.49
N ASN A 8 1.61 -15.88 25.75
CA ASN A 8 0.22 -16.09 26.20
C ASN A 8 -0.61 -14.80 26.13
N ASP A 9 0.01 -13.65 26.41
CA ASP A 9 -0.65 -12.35 26.29
C ASP A 9 -0.90 -12.02 24.82
N ALA A 10 0.05 -12.36 23.93
CA ALA A 10 -0.12 -12.18 22.49
C ALA A 10 -1.28 -13.01 21.92
N TYR A 11 -1.47 -14.26 22.38
CA TYR A 11 -2.65 -15.06 22.02
C TYR A 11 -3.94 -14.41 22.55
N SER A 12 -3.93 -13.92 23.79
CA SER A 12 -5.08 -13.26 24.41
C SER A 12 -5.48 -11.97 23.69
N ILE A 13 -4.53 -11.15 23.26
CA ILE A 13 -4.76 -9.94 22.45
C ILE A 13 -5.43 -10.27 21.11
N LEU A 14 -5.07 -11.40 20.51
CA LEU A 14 -5.72 -11.87 19.28
C LEU A 14 -7.03 -12.62 19.53
N GLY A 15 -7.45 -12.80 20.79
CA GLY A 15 -8.65 -13.55 21.17
C GLY A 15 -8.52 -15.05 20.87
N LEU A 16 -7.32 -15.59 20.96
CA LEU A 16 -6.99 -16.99 20.65
C LEU A 16 -6.54 -17.73 21.90
N LYS A 17 -6.71 -19.06 21.89
CA LYS A 17 -6.15 -19.93 22.93
C LYS A 17 -4.65 -20.16 22.66
N PRO A 18 -3.82 -20.31 23.72
CA PRO A 18 -2.42 -20.70 23.57
C PRO A 18 -2.27 -21.96 22.72
N GLY A 19 -1.33 -21.96 21.78
CA GLY A 19 -1.12 -23.08 20.84
C GLY A 19 -1.99 -23.05 19.58
N ALA A 20 -2.76 -21.99 19.34
CA ALA A 20 -3.49 -21.83 18.08
C ALA A 20 -2.55 -21.85 16.87
N SER A 21 -3.03 -22.43 15.77
CA SER A 21 -2.25 -22.67 14.56
C SER A 21 -1.84 -21.37 13.85
N PRO A 22 -0.78 -21.39 13.02
CA PRO A 22 -0.36 -20.23 12.22
C PRO A 22 -1.49 -19.64 11.35
N ARG A 23 -2.39 -20.49 10.87
CA ARG A 23 -3.55 -20.09 10.05
C ARG A 23 -4.57 -19.32 10.88
N GLU A 24 -4.90 -19.81 12.07
CA GLU A 24 -5.84 -19.17 12.99
C GLU A 24 -5.30 -17.82 13.48
N VAL A 25 -4.01 -17.75 13.83
CA VAL A 25 -3.33 -16.50 14.20
C VAL A 25 -3.45 -15.46 13.09
N LYS A 26 -3.19 -15.86 11.84
CA LYS A 26 -3.30 -14.97 10.68
C LYS A 26 -4.74 -14.53 10.41
N GLN A 27 -5.73 -15.41 10.62
CA GLN A 27 -7.14 -15.10 10.42
C GLN A 27 -7.66 -14.13 11.48
N ALA A 28 -7.34 -14.36 12.75
CA ALA A 28 -7.68 -13.49 13.87
C ALA A 28 -7.08 -12.09 13.68
N TYR A 29 -5.80 -12.01 13.32
CA TYR A 29 -5.13 -10.75 12.99
C TYR A 29 -5.88 -9.97 11.91
N ARG A 30 -6.20 -10.62 10.77
CA ARG A 30 -6.93 -9.96 9.67
C ARG A 30 -8.31 -9.48 10.09
N LYS A 31 -9.02 -10.26 10.92
CA LYS A 31 -10.34 -9.90 11.45
C LYS A 31 -10.25 -8.66 12.36
N LEU A 32 -9.29 -8.63 13.27
CA LEU A 32 -9.11 -7.54 14.23
C LEU A 32 -8.64 -6.26 13.54
N VAL A 33 -7.66 -6.34 12.63
CA VAL A 33 -7.26 -5.20 11.80
C VAL A 33 -8.43 -4.72 10.95
N LYS A 34 -9.21 -5.66 10.41
CA LYS A 34 -10.45 -5.29 9.73
C LYS A 34 -11.30 -4.47 10.67
N ILE A 35 -11.60 -4.87 11.92
CA ILE A 35 -12.51 -4.24 12.92
C ILE A 35 -12.00 -2.94 13.57
N TRP A 36 -10.69 -2.78 13.73
CA TRP A 36 -10.08 -1.63 14.39
C TRP A 36 -9.37 -0.68 13.42
N HIS A 37 -9.65 -0.79 12.12
CA HIS A 37 -9.16 0.17 11.13
C HIS A 37 -9.61 1.61 11.48
N PRO A 38 -8.70 2.60 11.59
CA PRO A 38 -9.04 3.98 11.98
C PRO A 38 -10.08 4.66 11.08
N ASP A 39 -10.05 4.39 9.77
CA ASP A 39 -11.03 4.91 8.79
C ASP A 39 -12.50 4.54 9.10
N ARG A 40 -12.76 3.55 9.96
CA ARG A 40 -14.14 3.22 10.38
C ARG A 40 -14.72 4.15 11.42
N PHE A 41 -13.90 4.98 12.05
CA PHE A 41 -14.34 5.81 13.16
C PHE A 41 -14.26 7.27 12.74
N SER A 42 -15.37 8.01 12.82
CA SER A 42 -15.36 9.44 12.46
C SER A 42 -14.87 10.33 13.61
N HIS A 43 -15.05 9.89 14.87
CA HIS A 43 -14.73 10.66 16.06
C HIS A 43 -13.23 10.56 16.42
N PRO A 44 -12.53 11.67 16.73
CA PRO A 44 -11.08 11.67 16.99
C PRO A 44 -10.64 10.73 18.11
N GLN A 45 -11.37 10.70 19.23
CA GLN A 45 -11.06 9.81 20.35
C GLN A 45 -11.16 8.32 19.97
N LYS A 46 -12.18 7.95 19.18
CA LYS A 46 -12.35 6.57 18.70
C LYS A 46 -11.31 6.18 17.65
N LYS A 47 -10.83 7.14 16.85
CA LYS A 47 -9.69 6.91 15.93
C LYS A 47 -8.42 6.59 16.72
N GLN A 48 -8.14 7.36 17.76
CA GLN A 48 -6.98 7.15 18.61
C GLN A 48 -7.04 5.79 19.33
N GLU A 49 -8.20 5.43 19.89
CA GLU A 49 -8.43 4.11 20.47
C GLU A 49 -8.20 2.98 19.45
N ALA A 50 -8.69 3.17 18.22
CA ALA A 50 -8.50 2.22 17.13
C ALA A 50 -7.02 2.07 16.74
N GLU A 51 -6.27 3.16 16.69
CA GLU A 51 -4.82 3.15 16.44
C GLU A 51 -4.06 2.39 17.53
N GLU A 52 -4.39 2.62 18.80
CA GLU A 52 -3.81 1.91 19.94
C GLU A 52 -4.11 0.41 19.87
N LYS A 53 -5.35 0.04 19.53
CA LYS A 53 -5.72 -1.36 19.32
C LYS A 53 -4.94 -2.00 18.18
N ILE A 54 -4.80 -1.32 17.05
CA ILE A 54 -4.00 -1.80 15.92
C ILE A 54 -2.53 -1.99 16.31
N LYS A 55 -1.97 -1.09 17.12
CA LYS A 55 -0.60 -1.23 17.64
C LYS A 55 -0.44 -2.51 18.47
N GLN A 56 -1.35 -2.75 19.42
CA GLN A 56 -1.34 -3.97 20.26
C GLN A 56 -1.50 -5.24 19.41
N ILE A 57 -2.41 -5.23 18.43
CA ILE A 57 -2.65 -6.35 17.51
C ILE A 57 -1.39 -6.67 16.69
N ASN A 58 -0.70 -5.65 16.18
CA ASN A 58 0.53 -5.81 15.40
C ASN A 58 1.68 -6.37 16.26
N GLU A 59 1.82 -5.86 17.49
CA GLU A 59 2.84 -6.33 18.43
C GLU A 59 2.63 -7.81 18.80
N ALA A 60 1.40 -8.17 19.16
CA ALA A 60 1.02 -9.56 19.44
C ALA A 60 1.26 -10.49 18.25
N TYR A 61 0.85 -10.08 17.04
CA TYR A 61 1.07 -10.89 15.84
C TYR A 61 2.55 -11.09 15.53
N ASN A 62 3.38 -10.05 15.65
CA ASN A 62 4.81 -10.15 15.42
C ASN A 62 5.50 -11.06 16.44
N LYS A 63 5.07 -11.02 17.71
CA LYS A 63 5.58 -11.90 18.76
C LYS A 63 5.29 -13.36 18.46
N LEU A 64 4.03 -13.69 18.14
CA LEU A 64 3.68 -15.06 17.75
C LEU A 64 4.42 -15.48 16.48
N LYS A 65 4.51 -14.60 15.49
CA LYS A 65 5.22 -14.88 14.23
C LYS A 65 6.71 -15.18 14.45
N SER A 66 7.39 -14.55 15.42
CA SER A 66 8.79 -14.86 15.73
C SER A 66 8.99 -16.23 16.39
N ASP A 67 7.98 -16.75 17.09
CA ASP A 67 8.06 -17.99 17.86
C ASP A 67 7.50 -19.22 17.10
N LEU A 68 6.85 -19.02 15.96
CA LEU A 68 6.33 -20.09 15.10
C LEU A 68 7.46 -20.71 14.25
N PRO A 69 7.60 -22.05 14.18
CA PRO A 69 8.47 -22.67 13.19
C PRO A 69 7.94 -22.32 11.79
N SER A 70 8.82 -21.77 10.95
CA SER A 70 8.51 -21.36 9.58
C SER A 70 8.01 -22.56 8.76
N SER A 71 6.69 -22.79 8.74
CA SER A 71 6.09 -23.74 7.81
C SER A 71 5.76 -23.02 6.51
N ALA A 72 6.44 -23.48 5.46
CA ALA A 72 6.21 -23.16 4.05
C ALA A 72 6.58 -21.75 3.59
N HIS A 73 7.87 -21.56 3.32
CA HIS A 73 8.21 -20.94 2.04
C HIS A 73 7.84 -21.93 0.92
N PRO A 74 6.90 -21.62 0.00
CA PRO A 74 6.75 -22.41 -1.22
C PRO A 74 8.07 -22.34 -2.01
N PRO A 75 8.45 -23.42 -2.70
CA PRO A 75 9.80 -23.61 -3.21
C PRO A 75 10.20 -22.48 -4.16
N SER A 76 11.38 -21.96 -3.89
CA SER A 76 12.20 -21.13 -4.76
C SER A 76 12.44 -21.83 -6.09
N GLN A 77 11.54 -21.65 -7.04
CA GLN A 77 11.83 -21.84 -8.44
C GLN A 77 11.38 -20.57 -9.15
N THR A 78 12.27 -20.04 -9.99
CA THR A 78 12.08 -18.89 -10.89
C THR A 78 12.22 -17.49 -10.26
N LYS A 79 13.34 -16.80 -10.49
CA LYS A 79 13.43 -15.33 -10.32
C LYS A 79 13.22 -14.59 -11.64
N GLN A 80 13.61 -15.16 -12.78
CA GLN A 80 13.50 -14.47 -14.07
C GLN A 80 12.14 -14.66 -14.75
N THR A 81 11.57 -15.88 -14.81
CA THR A 81 10.21 -16.07 -15.35
C THR A 81 9.14 -15.48 -14.43
N ASN A 82 9.34 -15.53 -13.11
CA ASN A 82 8.42 -15.00 -12.10
C ASN A 82 8.31 -13.46 -12.11
N ILE A 83 9.40 -12.73 -12.37
CA ILE A 83 9.33 -11.27 -12.48
C ILE A 83 8.53 -10.86 -13.73
N TYR A 84 8.74 -11.56 -14.85
CA TYR A 84 8.06 -11.25 -16.11
C TYR A 84 6.57 -11.61 -16.04
N THR A 85 6.22 -12.78 -15.49
CA THR A 85 4.82 -13.19 -15.26
C THR A 85 4.14 -12.31 -14.21
N ASN A 86 4.81 -11.95 -13.11
CA ASN A 86 4.24 -11.04 -12.11
C ASN A 86 4.01 -9.64 -12.67
N ARG A 87 4.90 -9.13 -13.54
CA ARG A 87 4.72 -7.83 -14.20
C ARG A 87 3.55 -7.85 -15.18
N SER A 88 3.45 -8.89 -16.02
CA SER A 88 2.32 -9.07 -16.96
C SER A 88 0.99 -9.23 -16.21
N ASN A 89 0.97 -10.00 -15.12
CA ASN A 89 -0.22 -10.14 -14.28
C ASN A 89 -0.58 -8.82 -13.59
N ALA A 90 0.41 -8.04 -13.12
CA ALA A 90 0.15 -6.74 -12.52
C ALA A 90 -0.53 -5.77 -13.49
N GLU A 91 -0.09 -5.75 -14.76
CA GLU A 91 -0.68 -4.96 -15.84
C GLU A 91 -2.13 -5.38 -16.14
N LEU A 92 -2.41 -6.69 -16.16
CA LEU A 92 -3.77 -7.20 -16.32
C LEU A 92 -4.72 -6.69 -15.23
N PHE A 93 -4.34 -6.84 -13.95
CA PHE A 93 -5.15 -6.33 -12.83
C PHE A 93 -5.26 -4.80 -12.86
N TYR A 94 -4.21 -4.09 -13.26
CA TYR A 94 -4.30 -2.64 -13.44
C TYR A 94 -5.34 -2.25 -14.50
N ASN A 95 -5.36 -2.94 -15.65
CA ASN A 95 -6.31 -2.68 -16.72
C ASN A 95 -7.76 -2.96 -16.28
N TRP A 96 -8.00 -4.07 -15.56
CA TRP A 96 -9.31 -4.34 -14.98
C TRP A 96 -9.72 -3.28 -13.96
N GLY A 97 -8.80 -2.84 -13.10
CA GLY A 97 -9.07 -1.77 -12.16
C GLY A 97 -9.45 -0.46 -12.86
N ALA A 98 -8.79 -0.14 -13.98
CA ALA A 98 -9.11 1.03 -14.79
C ALA A 98 -10.48 0.90 -15.49
N GLU A 99 -10.83 -0.29 -15.99
CA GLU A 99 -12.13 -0.57 -16.60
C GLU A 99 -13.27 -0.50 -15.59
N ASN A 100 -13.07 -1.08 -14.40
CA ASN A 100 -14.00 -1.00 -13.28
C ASN A 100 -14.19 0.45 -12.81
N ALA A 101 -13.10 1.22 -12.70
CA ALA A 101 -13.15 2.64 -12.37
C ALA A 101 -13.94 3.45 -13.41
N LYS A 102 -13.71 3.23 -14.71
CA LYS A 102 -14.47 3.86 -15.80
C LYS A 102 -15.96 3.51 -15.73
N SER A 103 -16.27 2.30 -15.29
CA SER A 103 -17.63 1.81 -15.11
C SER A 103 -18.30 2.25 -13.80
N GLY A 104 -17.63 3.07 -12.97
CA GLY A 104 -18.12 3.49 -11.65
C GLY A 104 -18.09 2.41 -10.56
N ARG A 105 -17.54 1.22 -10.87
CA ARG A 105 -17.36 0.10 -9.93
C ARG A 105 -16.11 0.32 -9.09
N TYR A 106 -16.19 1.27 -8.16
CA TYR A 106 -15.02 1.77 -7.44
C TYR A 106 -14.44 0.77 -6.44
N GLU A 107 -15.25 -0.05 -5.78
CA GLU A 107 -14.75 -1.07 -4.83
C GLU A 107 -13.99 -2.17 -5.56
N GLU A 108 -14.50 -2.63 -6.70
CA GLU A 108 -13.83 -3.58 -7.59
C GLU A 108 -12.53 -3.00 -8.14
N ALA A 109 -12.55 -1.73 -8.56
CA ALA A 109 -11.34 -1.03 -9.00
C ALA A 109 -10.26 -0.97 -7.90
N LEU A 110 -10.65 -0.69 -6.65
CA LEU A 110 -9.71 -0.69 -5.52
C LEU A 110 -9.09 -2.07 -5.28
N ALA A 111 -9.89 -3.14 -5.40
CA ALA A 111 -9.41 -4.51 -5.25
C ALA A 111 -8.39 -4.87 -6.34
N ASP A 112 -8.70 -4.55 -7.59
CA ASP A 112 -7.85 -4.80 -8.74
C ASP A 112 -6.53 -4.02 -8.68
N PHE A 113 -6.56 -2.72 -8.38
CA PHE A 113 -5.33 -1.96 -8.18
C PHE A 113 -4.51 -2.48 -7.00
N THR A 114 -5.16 -2.96 -5.94
CA THR A 114 -4.47 -3.59 -4.81
C THR A 114 -3.78 -4.90 -5.24
N HIS A 115 -4.40 -5.68 -6.12
CA HIS A 115 -3.76 -6.86 -6.71
C HIS A 115 -2.59 -6.51 -7.62
N ALA A 116 -2.72 -5.49 -8.47
CA ALA A 116 -1.64 -4.99 -9.30
C ALA A 116 -0.42 -4.58 -8.46
N ILE A 117 -0.64 -3.82 -7.39
CA ILE A 117 0.42 -3.39 -6.46
C ILE A 117 1.08 -4.59 -5.75
N ARG A 118 0.29 -5.59 -5.36
CA ARG A 118 0.83 -6.80 -4.72
C ARG A 118 1.76 -7.58 -5.65
N LEU A 119 1.42 -7.64 -6.93
CA LEU A 119 2.21 -8.34 -7.95
C LEU A 119 3.43 -7.52 -8.38
N ASN A 120 3.29 -6.20 -8.47
CA ASN A 120 4.37 -5.28 -8.77
C ASN A 120 4.35 -4.07 -7.81
N PRO A 121 5.14 -4.11 -6.72
CA PRO A 121 5.21 -3.02 -5.76
C PRO A 121 5.79 -1.71 -6.31
N ASP A 122 6.45 -1.75 -7.48
CA ASP A 122 6.98 -0.57 -8.15
C ASP A 122 6.02 -0.03 -9.23
N TYR A 123 4.77 -0.53 -9.28
CA TYR A 123 3.78 -0.10 -10.26
C TYR A 123 3.15 1.25 -9.89
N ILE A 124 3.84 2.32 -10.26
CA ILE A 124 3.48 3.72 -9.96
C ILE A 124 2.04 4.05 -10.35
N ASP A 125 1.59 3.66 -11.54
CA ASP A 125 0.25 3.99 -12.01
C ASP A 125 -0.85 3.34 -11.17
N ALA A 126 -0.66 2.09 -10.73
CA ALA A 126 -1.61 1.42 -9.84
C ALA A 126 -1.80 2.18 -8.51
N TYR A 127 -0.72 2.73 -7.94
CA TYR A 127 -0.83 3.62 -6.77
C TYR A 127 -1.57 4.91 -7.08
N LYS A 128 -1.29 5.56 -8.23
CA LYS A 128 -1.95 6.82 -8.62
C LYS A 128 -3.45 6.65 -8.79
N TYR A 129 -3.87 5.61 -9.50
CA TYR A 129 -5.29 5.36 -9.74
C TYR A 129 -6.01 4.89 -8.48
N ARG A 130 -5.40 4.03 -7.66
CA ARG A 130 -6.00 3.66 -6.37
C ARG A 130 -6.16 4.87 -5.45
N GLY A 131 -5.15 5.74 -5.40
CA GLY A 131 -5.20 6.98 -4.64
C GLY A 131 -6.28 7.95 -5.13
N PHE A 132 -6.45 8.06 -6.45
CA PHE A 132 -7.53 8.84 -7.05
C PHE A 132 -8.92 8.31 -6.67
N ILE A 133 -9.15 6.99 -6.80
CA ILE A 133 -10.43 6.37 -6.43
C ILE A 133 -10.70 6.52 -4.94
N CYS A 134 -9.68 6.34 -4.09
CA CYS A 134 -9.79 6.61 -2.65
C CYS A 134 -10.21 8.07 -2.38
N SER A 135 -9.70 9.05 -3.12
CA SER A 135 -10.14 10.45 -2.97
C SER A 135 -11.60 10.65 -3.40
N GLN A 136 -12.05 10.01 -4.49
CA GLN A 136 -13.45 10.07 -4.92
C GLN A 136 -14.40 9.47 -3.87
N LEU A 137 -13.97 8.44 -3.16
CA LEU A 137 -14.74 7.78 -2.10
C LEU A 137 -14.61 8.46 -0.72
N GLY A 138 -13.82 9.55 -0.60
CA GLY A 138 -13.58 10.25 0.66
C GLY A 138 -12.56 9.57 1.60
N TYR A 139 -11.83 8.55 1.13
CA TYR A 139 -10.73 7.90 1.85
C TYR A 139 -9.43 8.72 1.76
N GLU A 140 -9.47 9.95 2.29
CA GLU A 140 -8.40 10.95 2.18
C GLU A 140 -7.02 10.45 2.65
N TYR A 141 -6.98 9.68 3.75
CA TYR A 141 -5.73 9.14 4.27
C TYR A 141 -5.09 8.14 3.29
N ARG A 142 -5.89 7.20 2.78
CA ARG A 142 -5.42 6.19 1.81
C ARG A 142 -5.01 6.87 0.50
N ALA A 143 -5.80 7.83 0.03
CA ALA A 143 -5.49 8.63 -1.14
C ALA A 143 -4.13 9.33 -1.02
N THR A 144 -3.93 10.05 0.09
CA THR A 144 -2.68 10.78 0.35
C THR A 144 -1.48 9.84 0.45
N SER A 145 -1.65 8.69 1.12
CA SER A 145 -0.59 7.69 1.26
C SER A 145 -0.14 7.16 -0.11
N ASP A 146 -1.08 6.73 -0.95
CA ASP A 146 -0.78 6.17 -2.27
C ASP A 146 -0.18 7.20 -3.23
N LEU A 147 -0.72 8.42 -3.24
CA LEU A 147 -0.20 9.50 -4.09
C LEU A 147 1.21 9.94 -3.67
N ASN A 148 1.50 10.00 -2.37
CA ASN A 148 2.84 10.27 -1.87
C ASN A 148 3.82 9.16 -2.26
N LYS A 149 3.38 7.90 -2.16
CA LYS A 149 4.20 6.75 -2.55
C LYS A 149 4.54 6.80 -4.04
N ALA A 150 3.56 7.08 -4.90
CA ALA A 150 3.76 7.26 -6.34
C ALA A 150 4.77 8.38 -6.64
N ALA A 151 4.58 9.56 -6.03
CA ALA A 151 5.47 10.71 -6.24
C ALA A 151 6.93 10.42 -5.83
N GLN A 152 7.13 9.71 -4.72
CA GLN A 152 8.46 9.28 -4.28
C GLN A 152 9.14 8.34 -5.29
N MET A 153 8.37 7.41 -5.87
CA MET A 153 8.90 6.46 -6.85
C MET A 153 9.22 7.13 -8.19
N GLU A 154 8.38 8.05 -8.65
CA GLU A 154 8.66 8.87 -9.85
C GLU A 154 9.95 9.70 -9.68
N GLU A 155 10.13 10.34 -8.52
CA GLU A 155 11.34 11.10 -8.21
C GLU A 155 12.58 10.20 -8.18
N LYS A 156 12.47 9.00 -7.59
CA LYS A 156 13.55 8.01 -7.58
C LYS A 156 13.94 7.58 -9.00
N LEU A 157 12.96 7.35 -9.88
CA LEU A 157 13.21 7.01 -11.28
C LEU A 157 13.90 8.15 -12.03
N LYS A 158 13.44 9.39 -11.83
CA LYS A 158 14.04 10.58 -12.44
C LYS A 158 15.49 10.77 -12.03
N ASN A 159 15.80 10.61 -10.74
CA ASN A 159 17.17 10.71 -10.23
C ASN A 159 18.06 9.58 -10.76
N LYS A 160 17.52 8.37 -10.91
CA LYS A 160 18.24 7.26 -11.56
C LYS A 160 18.57 7.56 -13.03
N GLN A 161 17.64 8.16 -13.77
CA GLN A 161 17.86 8.57 -15.17
C GLN A 161 18.89 9.70 -15.29
N ALA A 162 18.88 10.67 -14.36
CA ALA A 162 19.83 11.78 -14.33
C ALA A 162 21.27 11.33 -14.03
N HIS A 163 21.46 10.24 -13.28
CA HIS A 163 22.79 9.67 -13.02
C HIS A 163 23.29 8.71 -14.11
N SER A 164 22.40 8.16 -14.95
CA SER A 164 22.77 7.33 -16.10
C SER A 164 23.07 8.15 -17.37
N ALA A 165 22.65 9.41 -17.42
CA ALA A 165 23.08 10.35 -18.45
C ALA A 165 24.42 10.98 -18.01
N SER A 166 25.50 10.71 -18.74
CA SER A 166 26.83 11.28 -18.48
C SER A 166 26.76 12.81 -18.23
N PRO A 167 27.54 13.36 -17.29
CA PRO A 167 27.51 14.78 -16.99
C PRO A 167 28.35 15.55 -18.01
N SER A 168 27.86 15.67 -19.24
CA SER A 168 28.34 16.72 -20.15
C SER A 168 27.42 17.93 -20.02
N SER A 169 27.98 19.00 -19.46
CA SER A 169 27.46 20.37 -19.30
C SER A 169 26.68 20.68 -18.00
N ARG A 170 27.36 21.43 -17.13
CA ARG A 170 26.79 22.35 -16.13
C ARG A 170 26.05 23.49 -16.88
N PRO A 171 24.98 24.11 -16.33
CA PRO A 171 25.22 25.06 -15.24
C PRO A 171 24.13 25.21 -14.15
N SER A 172 24.61 25.74 -13.02
CA SER A 172 24.03 26.68 -12.03
C SER A 172 22.62 26.51 -11.43
N ARG A 173 22.64 26.48 -10.08
CA ARG A 173 21.59 26.80 -9.09
C ARG A 173 20.48 27.73 -9.60
N THR A 174 19.23 27.32 -9.42
CA THR A 174 18.21 28.17 -8.77
C THR A 174 17.27 27.30 -7.93
N SER A 175 17.14 27.68 -6.66
CA SER A 175 16.12 27.18 -5.74
C SER A 175 14.75 27.66 -6.19
N ARG A 176 13.80 26.75 -6.42
CA ARG A 176 12.38 27.11 -6.46
C ARG A 176 11.56 26.02 -5.80
N ARG A 177 11.32 26.18 -4.50
CA ARG A 177 10.29 25.45 -3.74
C ARG A 177 8.96 25.57 -4.49
N LYS A 178 8.54 24.53 -5.20
CA LYS A 178 7.18 24.42 -5.74
C LYS A 178 6.30 23.80 -4.67
N SER A 179 5.24 24.50 -4.28
CA SER A 179 4.33 24.09 -3.21
C SER A 179 3.56 22.81 -3.58
N LYS A 180 3.29 21.98 -2.57
CA LYS A 180 2.64 20.66 -2.68
C LYS A 180 1.24 20.70 -3.34
N GLN A 181 0.58 21.86 -3.37
CA GLN A 181 -0.72 22.07 -4.05
C GLN A 181 -0.63 22.17 -5.58
N SER A 182 0.54 22.46 -6.16
CA SER A 182 0.69 22.66 -7.61
C SER A 182 0.75 21.35 -8.40
N LEU A 183 1.29 20.29 -7.81
CA LEU A 183 1.49 19.00 -8.48
C LEU A 183 0.18 18.24 -8.67
N LEU A 184 -0.68 18.23 -7.64
CA LEU A 184 -2.02 17.63 -7.70
C LEU A 184 -2.90 18.29 -8.77
N LYS A 185 -2.91 19.63 -8.87
CA LYS A 185 -3.70 20.34 -9.88
C LYS A 185 -3.20 20.05 -11.31
N ARG A 186 -1.88 20.03 -11.51
CA ARG A 186 -1.28 19.75 -12.84
C ARG A 186 -1.48 18.29 -13.25
N PHE A 187 -1.44 17.37 -12.29
CA PHE A 187 -1.72 15.96 -12.51
C PHE A 187 -3.20 15.69 -12.85
N LEU A 188 -4.13 16.29 -12.11
CA LEU A 188 -5.57 16.21 -12.41
C LEU A 188 -5.91 16.78 -13.79
N GLN A 189 -5.19 17.83 -14.22
CA GLN A 189 -5.39 18.42 -15.54
C GLN A 189 -4.83 17.52 -16.65
N TRP A 190 -3.63 16.95 -16.48
CA TRP A 190 -3.06 15.97 -17.41
C TRP A 190 -3.95 14.71 -17.56
N LEU A 191 -4.50 14.19 -16.46
CA LEU A 191 -5.37 13.01 -16.45
C LEU A 191 -6.70 13.25 -17.20
N LYS A 192 -7.28 14.45 -17.08
CA LYS A 192 -8.49 14.85 -17.82
C LYS A 192 -8.27 14.91 -19.34
N HIS A 193 -7.06 15.24 -19.79
CA HIS A 193 -6.72 15.25 -21.22
C HIS A 193 -6.46 13.84 -21.77
N LEU A 194 -5.85 12.95 -20.97
CA LEU A 194 -5.59 11.57 -21.36
C LEU A 194 -6.89 10.76 -21.55
N LEU A 195 -7.89 10.97 -20.69
CA LEU A 195 -9.20 10.30 -20.77
C LEU A 195 -10.16 10.88 -21.82
N ARG A 196 -9.83 12.04 -22.42
CA ARG A 196 -10.58 12.63 -23.55
C ARG A 196 -10.05 12.21 -24.92
N SER A 197 -8.93 11.50 -24.95
CA SER A 197 -8.22 11.11 -26.19
C SER A 197 -8.29 9.60 -26.47
N LEU A 198 -9.13 8.88 -25.71
CA LEU A 198 -9.51 7.47 -25.84
C LEU A 198 -11.03 7.41 -25.97
#